data_AF-A0A1B6G3C0-F1
#
_entry.id   AF-A0A1B6G3C0-F1
#
_cell.length_a   1.000
_cell.length_b   1.000
_cell.length_c   1.000
_cell.angle_alpha   90.00
_cell.angle_beta   90.00
_cell.angle_gamma   90.00
#
_symmetry.space_group_name_H-M   'P 1'
#
loop_
_entity.id
_entity.type
_entity.pdbx_description
1 polymer ?
#
loop_
_entity_poly.entity_id
_entity_poly.type
_entity_poly.pdbx_seq_one_letter_code
_entity_poly.pdbx_strand_id
1 'polypeptide(L)'
;MAPERIHTRVVECCGYKQTLNKQKLCLCGCGCCCLLPAIVVAALWSSIFFYFLSWQFALSPYSITFNMWRETPLPMYMNVVLFNWTNPEQSLHGPEKPAFTEMGPYVFSEHHSKRNIMW
;
A
#
# COMPACT_ATOMS: atom_id res chain seq x y z
N MET A 1 2.85 41.18 65.30
CA MET A 1 2.59 41.69 63.93
C MET A 1 3.30 40.74 62.97
N ALA A 2 2.59 40.04 62.09
CA ALA A 2 3.10 38.87 61.38
C ALA A 2 3.61 39.19 59.95
N PRO A 3 4.93 39.07 59.67
CA PRO A 3 5.47 39.06 58.31
C PRO A 3 5.87 37.65 57.78
N GLU A 4 5.81 36.58 58.59
CA GLU A 4 6.43 35.29 58.19
C GLU A 4 5.65 34.45 57.17
N ARG A 5 4.36 34.73 56.92
CA ARG A 5 3.55 33.91 56.00
C ARG A 5 3.70 34.25 54.51
N ILE A 6 4.22 35.42 54.16
CA ILE A 6 4.34 35.84 52.75
C ILE A 6 5.62 35.26 52.14
N HIS A 7 6.73 35.26 52.89
CA HIS A 7 8.03 34.84 52.39
C HIS A 7 8.11 33.33 52.10
N THR A 8 7.48 32.50 52.93
CA THR A 8 7.44 31.03 52.76
C THR A 8 6.64 30.62 51.52
N ARG A 9 5.47 31.24 51.28
CA ARG A 9 4.66 30.97 50.07
C ARG A 9 5.34 31.37 48.76
N VAL A 10 6.15 32.43 48.77
CA VAL A 10 6.89 32.90 47.58
C VAL A 10 8.02 31.94 47.23
N VAL A 11 8.76 31.44 48.22
CA VAL A 11 9.86 30.47 48.02
C VAL A 11 9.33 29.12 47.52
N GLU A 12 8.22 28.63 48.08
CA GLU A 12 7.55 27.40 47.60
C GLU A 12 7.04 27.55 46.15
N CYS A 13 6.41 28.68 45.81
CA CYS A 13 5.96 28.94 44.44
C CYS A 13 7.13 29.05 43.43
N CYS A 14 8.26 29.61 43.83
CA CYS A 14 9.44 29.73 42.98
C CYS A 14 10.10 28.35 42.74
N GLY A 15 10.21 27.51 43.77
CA GLY A 15 10.69 26.13 43.65
C GLY A 15 9.75 25.22 42.83
N TYR A 16 8.43 25.39 42.99
CA TYR A 16 7.42 24.73 42.16
C TYR A 16 7.51 25.15 40.68
N LYS A 17 7.74 26.45 40.40
CA LYS A 17 7.96 26.94 39.04
C LYS A 17 9.27 26.41 38.43
N GLN A 18 10.34 26.29 39.22
CA GLN A 18 11.63 25.76 38.76
C GLN A 18 11.57 24.25 38.42
N THR A 19 10.83 23.46 39.20
CA THR A 19 10.62 22.02 38.94
C THR A 19 9.70 21.80 37.72
N LEU A 20 8.65 22.61 37.56
CA LEU A 20 7.82 22.60 36.34
C LEU A 20 8.61 22.98 35.08
N ASN A 21 9.50 23.98 35.15
CA ASN A 21 10.28 24.42 33.99
C ASN A 21 11.31 23.36 33.56
N LYS A 22 11.92 22.64 34.52
CA LYS A 22 12.82 21.51 34.22
C LYS A 22 12.08 20.33 33.60
N GLN A 23 10.89 19.99 34.10
CA GLN A 23 10.03 18.94 33.51
C GLN A 23 9.55 19.31 32.10
N LYS A 24 9.14 20.56 31.87
CA LYS A 24 8.75 21.07 30.54
C LYS A 24 9.91 21.06 29.55
N LEU A 25 11.12 21.42 30.00
CA LEU A 25 12.33 21.40 29.16
C LEU A 25 12.71 19.97 28.75
N CYS A 26 12.61 19.00 29.67
CA CYS A 26 12.87 17.59 29.39
C CYS A 26 11.82 17.00 28.44
N LEU A 27 10.53 17.35 28.64
CA LEU A 27 9.43 16.89 27.80
C LEU A 27 9.50 17.47 26.38
N CYS A 28 9.86 18.75 26.24
CA CYS A 28 10.09 19.38 24.93
C CYS A 28 11.33 18.80 24.22
N GLY A 29 12.41 18.52 24.96
CA GLY A 29 13.62 17.91 24.40
C GLY A 29 13.35 16.52 23.82
N CYS A 30 12.74 15.63 24.61
CA CYS A 30 12.37 14.28 24.15
C CYS A 30 11.37 14.31 22.99
N GLY A 31 10.40 15.23 23.03
CA GLY A 31 9.45 15.42 21.93
C GLY A 31 10.14 15.82 20.63
N CYS A 32 10.98 16.85 20.64
CA CYS A 32 11.70 17.29 19.45
C CYS A 32 12.65 16.23 18.90
N CYS A 33 13.34 15.47 19.76
CA CYS A 33 14.23 14.40 19.34
C CYS A 33 13.53 13.27 18.58
N CYS A 34 12.25 13.01 18.85
CA CYS A 34 11.48 11.98 18.15
C CYS A 34 10.68 12.55 16.95
N LEU A 35 10.19 13.78 17.06
CA LEU A 35 9.35 14.40 16.03
C LEU A 35 10.15 14.80 14.79
N LEU A 36 11.35 15.33 14.95
CA LEU A 36 12.21 15.71 13.82
C LEU A 36 12.57 14.52 12.92
N PRO A 37 13.09 13.39 13.43
CA PRO A 37 13.38 12.23 12.58
C PRO A 37 12.09 11.64 11.99
N ALA A 38 10.97 11.65 12.71
CA ALA A 38 9.70 11.17 12.18
C ALA A 38 9.24 12.00 10.95
N ILE A 39 9.37 13.33 11.01
CA ILE A 39 9.03 14.22 9.90
C ILE A 39 9.99 14.01 8.72
N VAL A 40 11.29 13.83 8.98
CA VAL A 40 12.28 13.55 7.92
C VAL A 40 11.99 12.22 7.22
N VAL A 41 11.71 11.16 7.98
CA VAL A 41 11.34 9.86 7.41
C VAL A 41 10.04 9.97 6.61
N ALA A 42 9.03 10.69 7.11
CA ALA A 42 7.79 10.92 6.38
C ALA A 42 8.01 11.70 5.07
N ALA A 43 8.86 12.72 5.08
CA ALA A 43 9.19 13.50 3.89
C ALA A 43 9.96 12.68 2.83
N LEU A 44 10.85 11.80 3.28
CA LEU A 44 11.68 10.95 2.39
C LEU A 44 11.02 9.60 2.04
N TRP A 45 9.85 9.29 2.62
CA TRP A 45 9.16 8.01 2.44
C TRP A 45 8.98 7.65 0.97
N SER A 46 8.56 8.60 0.14
CA SER A 46 8.34 8.40 -1.29
C SER A 46 9.62 7.92 -1.99
N SER A 47 10.73 8.64 -1.82
CA SER A 47 12.00 8.30 -2.47
C SER A 47 12.56 6.95 -2.01
N ILE A 48 12.49 6.67 -0.70
CA ILE A 48 12.94 5.39 -0.14
C ILE A 48 12.07 4.25 -0.69
N PHE A 49 10.75 4.43 -0.69
CA PHE A 49 9.81 3.45 -1.21
C PHE A 49 10.07 3.16 -2.68
N PHE A 50 10.19 4.19 -3.53
CA PHE A 50 10.45 3.99 -4.95
C PHE A 50 11.82 3.36 -5.24
N TYR A 51 12.84 3.64 -4.43
CA TYR A 51 14.14 2.99 -4.54
C TYR A 51 14.02 1.48 -4.30
N PHE A 52 13.44 1.07 -3.16
CA PHE A 52 13.21 -0.35 -2.86
C PHE A 52 12.28 -1.02 -3.87
N LEU A 53 11.23 -0.33 -4.30
CA LEU A 53 10.28 -0.81 -5.30
C LEU A 53 10.99 -1.10 -6.61
N SER A 54 11.76 -0.13 -7.13
CA SER A 54 12.47 -0.30 -8.40
C SER A 54 13.47 -1.46 -8.36
N TRP A 55 14.16 -1.65 -7.23
CA TRP A 55 15.10 -2.74 -7.06
C TRP A 55 14.41 -4.11 -7.06
N GLN A 56 13.27 -4.22 -6.38
CA GLN A 56 12.52 -5.48 -6.31
C GLN A 56 11.73 -5.80 -7.58
N PHE A 57 11.18 -4.78 -8.25
CA PHE A 57 10.41 -4.93 -9.49
C PHE A 57 11.28 -5.01 -10.74
N ALA A 58 12.58 -4.71 -10.64
CA ALA A 58 13.51 -4.92 -11.73
C ALA A 58 13.54 -6.39 -12.15
N LEU A 59 13.55 -6.64 -13.45
CA LEU A 59 13.64 -7.98 -14.02
C LEU A 59 15.12 -8.41 -14.01
N SER A 60 15.59 -8.83 -12.84
CA SER A 60 16.97 -9.24 -12.56
C SER A 60 16.95 -10.67 -12.03
N PRO A 61 17.96 -11.51 -12.29
CA PRO A 61 17.94 -12.91 -11.86
C PRO A 61 17.91 -13.06 -10.33
N TYR A 62 18.25 -12.00 -9.61
CA TYR A 62 18.27 -11.96 -8.15
C TYR A 62 16.98 -11.40 -7.52
N SER A 63 16.06 -10.84 -8.31
CA SER A 63 14.82 -10.24 -7.79
C SER A 63 13.70 -11.27 -7.63
N ILE A 64 12.81 -11.04 -6.67
CA ILE A 64 11.67 -11.94 -6.44
C ILE A 64 10.66 -11.83 -7.60
N THR A 65 10.51 -10.62 -8.15
CA THR A 65 9.60 -10.37 -9.28
C THR A 65 9.99 -11.18 -10.51
N PHE A 66 11.29 -11.39 -10.76
CA PHE A 66 11.73 -12.25 -11.86
C PHE A 66 11.25 -13.70 -11.71
N ASN A 67 11.30 -14.26 -10.50
CA ASN A 67 10.82 -15.62 -10.25
C ASN A 67 9.31 -15.74 -10.51
N MET A 68 8.52 -14.76 -10.07
CA MET A 68 7.08 -14.70 -10.30
C MET A 68 6.73 -14.47 -11.78
N TRP A 69 7.53 -13.69 -12.51
CA TRP A 69 7.37 -13.48 -13.95
C TRP A 69 7.75 -14.72 -14.77
N ARG A 70 8.77 -15.48 -14.33
CA ARG A 70 9.22 -16.69 -15.01
C ARG A 70 8.17 -17.79 -14.94
N GLU A 71 7.63 -18.04 -13.75
CA GLU A 71 6.58 -19.02 -13.52
C GLU A 71 5.53 -18.43 -12.58
N THR A 72 4.31 -18.23 -13.10
CA THR A 72 3.20 -17.66 -12.33
C THR A 72 2.73 -18.69 -11.30
N PRO A 73 2.86 -18.43 -9.99
CA PRO A 73 2.48 -19.39 -8.96
C PRO A 73 0.96 -19.44 -8.72
N LEU A 74 0.22 -18.47 -9.27
CA LEU A 74 -1.22 -18.35 -9.11
C LEU A 74 -1.96 -19.14 -10.21
N PRO A 75 -2.95 -19.96 -9.85
CA PRO A 75 -3.79 -20.62 -10.84
C PRO A 75 -4.67 -19.58 -11.55
N MET A 76 -4.60 -19.55 -12.88
CA MET A 76 -5.44 -18.68 -13.72
C MET A 76 -6.53 -19.52 -14.40
N TYR A 77 -7.72 -18.94 -14.51
CA TYR A 77 -8.87 -19.56 -15.17
C TYR A 77 -9.43 -18.61 -16.21
N MET A 78 -9.63 -19.12 -17.43
CA MET A 78 -10.30 -18.40 -18.51
C MET A 78 -11.73 -18.94 -18.64
N ASN A 79 -12.71 -18.04 -18.49
CA ASN A 79 -14.12 -18.34 -18.68
C ASN A 79 -14.55 -17.91 -20.08
N VAL A 80 -14.91 -18.87 -20.92
CA VAL A 80 -15.44 -18.59 -22.25
C VAL A 80 -16.95 -18.79 -22.24
N VAL A 81 -17.70 -17.74 -22.58
CA VAL A 81 -19.14 -17.79 -22.81
C VAL A 81 -19.36 -17.67 -24.31
N LEU A 82 -20.07 -18.63 -24.89
CA LEU A 82 -20.39 -18.64 -26.30
C LEU A 82 -21.86 -18.24 -26.48
N PHE A 83 -22.13 -17.48 -27.53
CA PHE A 83 -23.50 -17.10 -27.89
C PHE A 83 -23.94 -17.97 -29.06
N ASN A 84 -24.83 -18.91 -28.78
CA ASN A 84 -25.42 -19.76 -29.80
C ASN A 84 -26.41 -18.95 -30.64
N TRP A 85 -26.25 -18.95 -31.96
CA TRP A 85 -27.16 -18.27 -32.88
C TRP A 85 -28.33 -19.17 -33.27
N THR A 86 -29.54 -18.83 -32.82
CA THR A 86 -30.70 -19.73 -32.93
C THR A 86 -31.52 -19.56 -34.21
N ASN A 87 -31.39 -18.44 -34.92
CA ASN A 87 -32.17 -18.14 -36.13
C ASN A 87 -31.30 -17.67 -37.34
N PRO A 88 -30.28 -18.44 -37.75
CA PRO A 88 -29.37 -18.01 -38.82
C PRO A 88 -30.08 -17.73 -40.16
N GLU A 89 -30.90 -18.66 -40.64
CA GLU A 89 -31.58 -18.54 -41.94
C GLU A 89 -32.53 -17.35 -42.00
N GLN A 90 -33.33 -17.16 -40.94
CA GLN A 90 -34.34 -16.09 -40.86
C GLN A 90 -33.70 -14.70 -40.69
N SER A 91 -32.56 -14.64 -39.99
CA SER A 91 -31.84 -13.39 -39.78
C SER A 91 -30.96 -12.99 -40.97
N LEU A 92 -30.44 -13.94 -41.75
CA LEU A 92 -29.61 -13.65 -42.92
C LEU A 92 -30.44 -13.29 -44.16
N HIS A 93 -31.57 -13.95 -44.34
CA HIS A 93 -32.40 -13.81 -45.53
C HIS A 93 -33.75 -13.11 -45.27
N GLY A 94 -34.09 -12.83 -44.01
CA GLY A 94 -35.34 -12.18 -43.61
C GLY A 94 -35.16 -10.85 -42.87
N PRO A 95 -36.25 -10.16 -42.52
CA PRO A 95 -36.23 -8.91 -41.75
C PRO A 95 -36.09 -9.12 -40.24
N GLU A 96 -36.03 -10.37 -39.77
CA GLU A 96 -35.95 -10.71 -38.35
C GLU A 96 -34.56 -10.44 -37.77
N LYS A 97 -34.51 -10.03 -36.51
CA LYS A 97 -33.24 -9.74 -35.82
C LYS A 97 -32.54 -11.05 -35.43
N PRO A 98 -31.19 -11.11 -35.45
CA PRO A 98 -30.46 -12.27 -34.94
C PRO A 98 -30.77 -12.49 -33.45
N ALA A 99 -31.09 -13.74 -33.12
CA ALA A 99 -31.39 -14.22 -31.78
C ALA A 99 -30.24 -15.09 -31.27
N PHE A 100 -29.76 -14.78 -30.07
CA PHE A 100 -28.65 -15.48 -29.45
C PHE A 100 -29.06 -16.07 -28.10
N THR A 101 -28.52 -17.23 -27.77
CA THR A 101 -28.66 -17.87 -26.46
C THR A 101 -27.29 -18.06 -25.84
N GLU A 102 -27.13 -17.61 -24.60
CA GLU A 102 -25.89 -17.76 -23.84
C GLU A 102 -25.62 -19.23 -23.48
N MET A 103 -24.41 -19.69 -23.77
CA MET A 103 -23.93 -21.04 -23.50
C MET A 103 -22.60 -20.95 -22.73
N GLY A 104 -22.57 -21.47 -21.51
CA GLY A 104 -21.36 -21.49 -20.69
C GLY A 104 -21.63 -21.35 -19.20
N PRO A 105 -20.58 -21.12 -18.39
CA PRO A 105 -19.19 -20.89 -18.80
C PRO A 105 -18.42 -22.18 -19.10
N TYR A 106 -17.65 -22.19 -20.19
CA TYR A 106 -16.60 -23.17 -20.44
C TYR A 106 -15.30 -22.69 -19.79
N VAL A 107 -14.83 -23.42 -18.78
CA VAL A 107 -13.72 -22.99 -17.94
C VAL A 107 -12.44 -23.73 -18.32
N PHE A 108 -11.40 -22.97 -18.66
CA PHE A 108 -10.06 -23.50 -18.96
C PHE A 108 -9.07 -23.05 -17.89
N SER A 109 -8.20 -23.95 -17.44
CA SER A 109 -7.08 -23.59 -16.55
C SER A 109 -5.87 -23.20 -17.38
N GLU A 110 -5.29 -22.04 -17.10
CA GLU A 110 -4.11 -21.53 -17.80
C GLU A 110 -2.86 -21.59 -16.92
N HIS A 111 -1.79 -22.11 -17.51
CA HIS A 111 -0.46 -22.13 -16.91
C HIS A 111 0.51 -21.38 -17.80
N HIS A 112 1.05 -20.26 -17.31
CA HIS A 112 1.99 -19.44 -18.06
C HIS A 112 3.41 -19.65 -17.53
N SER A 113 4.34 -19.97 -18.43
CA SER A 113 5.74 -20.13 -18.09
C SER A 113 6.63 -19.56 -19.19
N LYS A 114 7.64 -18.76 -18.82
CA LYS A 114 8.62 -18.20 -19.75
C LYS A 114 9.77 -19.20 -19.95
N ARG A 115 10.09 -19.50 -21.21
CA ARG A 115 11.18 -20.40 -21.61
C ARG A 115 12.22 -19.63 -22.45
N ASN A 116 13.45 -20.14 -22.52
CA ASN A 116 14.56 -19.56 -23.30
C ASN A 116 14.88 -18.09 -22.95
N ILE A 117 15.11 -17.82 -21.66
CA ILE A 117 15.46 -16.48 -21.17
C ILE A 117 16.96 -16.25 -21.40
N MET A 118 17.30 -15.19 -22.13
CA MET A 118 18.67 -14.72 -22.35
C MET A 118 18.84 -13.35 -21.68
N TRP A 119 20.03 -13.08 -21.14
CA TRP A 119 20.36 -11.86 -20.38
C TRP A 119 21.18 -10.88 -21.21
#